data_AF-A0A9E4PI95-F1
#
_entry.id   AF-A0A9E4PI95-F1
#
_cell.length_a   1.000
_cell.length_b   1.000
_cell.length_c   1.000
_cell.angle_alpha   90.00
_cell.angle_beta   90.00
_cell.angle_gamma   90.00
#
_symmetry.space_group_name_H-M   'P 1'
#
loop_
_entity.id
_entity.type
_entity.pdbx_description
1 polymer ?
#
loop_
_entity_poly.entity_id
_entity_poly.type
_entity_poly.pdbx_seq_one_letter_code
_entity_poly.pdbx_strand_id
1 'polypeptide(L)' 'FLVGDANCDGTVNALDAALILQFSAGLLNSLPCPMGADANADGTVNALDAALVLQFSAGLLRSLPP' A
#
# COMPACT_ATOMS: atom_id res chain seq x y z
N PHE A 1 -0.92 8.45 9.54
CA PHE A 1 -1.00 7.22 8.73
C PHE A 1 0.34 6.53 8.80
N LEU A 2 0.38 5.22 8.62
CA LEU A 2 1.62 4.46 8.44
C LEU A 2 1.80 4.24 6.93
N VAL A 3 2.98 4.53 6.38
CA VAL A 3 3.24 4.32 4.94
C VAL A 3 3.16 2.83 4.66
N GLY A 4 2.37 2.45 3.64
CA GLY A 4 2.07 1.07 3.29
C GLY A 4 0.89 0.44 4.02
N ASP A 5 0.30 1.11 5.02
CA ASP A 5 -0.89 0.66 5.77
C ASP A 5 -2.15 1.24 5.10
N ALA A 6 -2.71 0.49 4.15
CA ALA A 6 -3.83 0.93 3.32
C ALA A 6 -5.18 0.74 4.03
N ASN A 7 -5.23 -0.04 5.11
CA ASN A 7 -6.45 -0.31 5.88
C ASN A 7 -6.49 0.39 7.26
N CYS A 8 -5.43 1.11 7.65
CA CYS A 8 -5.27 1.79 8.94
C CYS A 8 -5.33 0.81 10.14
N ASP A 9 -4.92 -0.46 9.97
CA ASP A 9 -4.90 -1.46 11.05
C ASP A 9 -3.63 -1.39 11.91
N GLY A 10 -2.67 -0.54 11.53
CA GLY A 10 -1.42 -0.33 12.25
C GLY A 10 -0.32 -1.32 11.86
N THR A 11 -0.56 -2.19 10.88
CA THR A 11 0.42 -3.13 10.33
C THR A 11 0.59 -2.90 8.83
N VAL A 12 1.76 -3.25 8.30
CA VAL A 12 2.03 -3.21 6.85
C VAL A 12 2.26 -4.63 6.40
N ASN A 13 1.29 -5.20 5.68
CA ASN A 13 1.33 -6.60 5.29
C ASN A 13 0.70 -6.82 3.89
N ALA A 14 0.53 -8.09 3.50
CA ALA A 14 0.01 -8.42 2.16
C ALA A 14 -1.46 -8.02 1.94
N LEU A 15 -2.24 -7.82 3.01
CA LEU A 15 -3.62 -7.34 2.94
C LEU A 15 -3.68 -5.90 2.42
N ASP A 16 -2.75 -5.04 2.85
CA ASP A 16 -2.66 -3.66 2.37
C ASP A 16 -2.40 -3.62 0.86
N ALA A 17 -1.42 -4.41 0.40
CA ALA A 17 -1.13 -4.55 -1.02
C ALA A 17 -2.33 -5.06 -1.81
N ALA A 18 -3.09 -6.02 -1.28
CA ALA A 18 -4.29 -6.52 -1.94
C ALA A 18 -5.38 -5.46 -2.04
N LEU A 19 -5.53 -4.59 -1.04
CA LEU A 19 -6.47 -3.47 -1.09
C LEU A 19 -6.04 -2.43 -2.12
N ILE A 20 -4.75 -2.06 -2.13
CA ILE A 20 -4.17 -1.15 -3.13
C ILE A 20 -4.42 -1.67 -4.55
N LEU A 21 -4.19 -2.96 -4.81
CA LEU A 21 -4.46 -3.57 -6.13
C LEU A 21 -5.93 -3.53 -6.50
N GLN A 22 -6.83 -3.85 -5.57
CA GLN A 22 -8.28 -3.79 -5.81
C GLN A 22 -8.74 -2.36 -6.11
N PHE A 23 -8.20 -1.37 -5.40
CA PHE A 23 -8.47 0.04 -5.67
C PHE A 23 -7.92 0.47 -7.04
N SER A 24 -6.67 0.15 -7.34
CA SER A 24 -6.03 0.45 -8.64
C SER A 24 -6.76 -0.20 -9.82
N ALA A 25 -7.35 -1.38 -9.62
CA ALA A 25 -8.15 -2.08 -10.62
C ALA A 25 -9.62 -1.58 -10.71
N GLY A 26 -10.03 -0.62 -9.88
CA GLY A 26 -11.40 -0.11 -9.83
C GLY A 26 -12.42 -1.07 -9.23
N LEU A 27 -11.97 -2.12 -8.52
CA LEU A 27 -12.83 -3.04 -7.78
C LEU A 27 -13.30 -2.44 -6.46
N LEU A 28 -12.49 -1.53 -5.90
CA LEU A 28 -12.84 -0.69 -4.76
C LEU A 28 -12.89 0.76 -5.20
N ASN A 29 -13.95 1.46 -4.79
CA ASN A 29 -14.11 2.90 -5.06
C ASN A 29 -13.27 3.77 -4.10
N SER A 30 -12.86 3.22 -2.95
CA SER A 30 -12.05 3.91 -1.95
C SER A 30 -11.28 2.92 -1.08
N LEU A 31 -10.21 3.40 -0.46
CA LEU A 31 -9.45 2.68 0.56
C LEU A 31 -9.81 3.21 1.96
N PRO A 32 -9.74 2.38 3.01
CA PRO A 32 -9.93 2.84 4.39
C PRO A 32 -8.88 3.90 4.79
N CYS A 33 -7.64 3.77 4.29
CA CYS A 33 -6.51 4.63 4.61
C CYS A 33 -5.77 5.09 3.34
N PRO A 34 -6.34 5.99 2.51
CA PRO A 34 -5.73 6.36 1.22
C PRO A 34 -4.35 7.00 1.36
N MET A 35 -4.09 7.71 2.46
CA MET A 35 -2.77 8.32 2.73
C MET A 35 -1.68 7.28 3.03
N GLY A 36 -2.05 6.10 3.52
CA GLY A 36 -1.10 5.00 3.73
C GLY A 36 -0.89 4.13 2.48
N ALA A 37 -1.69 4.34 1.43
CA ALA A 37 -1.68 3.52 0.23
C ALA A 37 -0.67 3.97 -0.84
N ASP A 38 -0.23 5.23 -0.80
CA ASP A 38 0.83 5.79 -1.65
C ASP A 38 2.18 5.51 -0.97
N ALA A 39 2.79 4.38 -1.32
CA ALA A 39 3.92 3.79 -0.61
C ALA A 39 5.28 4.32 -1.11
N ASN A 40 5.31 5.05 -2.23
CA ASN A 40 6.49 5.74 -2.76
C ASN A 40 6.33 7.27 -2.82
N ALA A 41 5.25 7.79 -2.22
CA ALA A 41 4.85 9.20 -2.20
C ALA A 41 4.92 9.91 -3.57
N ASP A 42 4.65 9.19 -4.66
CA ASP A 42 4.62 9.78 -6.00
C ASP A 42 3.31 10.53 -6.31
N GLY A 43 2.36 10.48 -5.37
CA GLY A 43 1.05 11.10 -5.46
C GLY A 43 -0.01 10.22 -6.13
N THR A 44 0.33 8.99 -6.53
CA THR A 44 -0.55 8.10 -7.29
C THR A 44 -0.62 6.71 -6.68
N VAL A 45 -1.76 6.35 -6.09
CA VAL A 45 -2.00 4.99 -5.61
C VAL A 45 -2.23 4.02 -6.78
N ASN A 46 -1.26 3.13 -7.01
CA ASN A 46 -1.29 2.17 -8.11
C ASN A 46 -0.59 0.83 -7.77
N ALA A 47 -0.42 -0.04 -8.76
CA ALA A 47 0.16 -1.38 -8.55
C ALA A 47 1.64 -1.35 -8.10
N LEU A 48 2.36 -0.25 -8.33
CA LEU A 48 3.73 -0.08 -7.85
C LEU A 48 3.77 0.00 -6.31
N ASP A 49 2.83 0.73 -5.69
CA ASP A 49 2.72 0.81 -4.23
C ASP A 49 2.47 -0.56 -3.61
N ALA A 50 1.54 -1.32 -4.21
CA ALA A 50 1.27 -2.69 -3.78
C ALA A 50 2.51 -3.58 -3.87
N ALA A 51 3.29 -3.45 -4.94
CA ALA A 51 4.52 -4.22 -5.11
C ALA A 51 5.57 -3.85 -4.05
N LEU A 52 5.69 -2.58 -3.69
CA LEU A 52 6.60 -2.13 -2.62
C LEU A 52 6.17 -2.66 -1.25
N VAL A 53 4.87 -2.59 -0.95
CA VAL A 53 4.29 -3.15 0.29
C VAL A 53 4.53 -4.65 0.38
N LEU A 54 4.34 -5.41 -0.72
CA LEU A 54 4.65 -6.84 -0.76
C LEU A 54 6.13 -7.13 -0.54
N GLN A 55 7.02 -6.37 -1.17
CA GLN A 55 8.47 -6.54 -0.99
C GLN A 55 8.91 -6.21 0.43
N PHE A 56 8.33 -5.18 1.06
CA PHE A 56 8.56 -4.85 2.46
C PHE A 56 8.04 -5.95 3.39
N SER A 57 6.79 -6.39 3.22
CA SER A 57 6.17 -7.48 3.98
C SER A 57 6.95 -8.79 3.88
N ALA A 58 7.52 -9.09 2.71
CA ALA A 58 8.37 -10.25 2.48
C ALA A 58 9.82 -10.11 3.00
N GLY A 59 10.19 -8.95 3.55
CA GLY A 59 11.55 -8.67 4.03
C GLY A 59 12.59 -8.45 2.93
N LEU A 60 12.16 -8.27 1.67
CA LEU A 60 13.04 -7.93 0.54
C LEU A 60 13.47 -6.46 0.58
N LEU A 61 12.58 -5.59 1.08
CA LEU A 61 12.90 -4.21 1.43
C LEU A 61 12.97 -4.05 2.95
N ARG A 62 13.98 -3.33 3.43
CA ARG A 62 14.12 -3.01 4.85
C ARG A 62 13.22 -1.85 5.30
N SER A 63 12.82 -1.02 4.35
CA SER A 63 11.94 0.14 4.54
C SER A 63 11.27 0.47 3.21
N LEU A 64 10.08 1.06 3.27
CA LEU A 64 9.45 1.63 2.10
C LEU A 64 10.19 2.91 1.66
N PRO A 65 10.28 3.17 0.34
CA PRO A 65 10.86 4.42 -0.16
C PRO A 65 10.00 5.62 0.24
N PRO A 66 10.61 6.82 0.36
CA PRO A 66 9.88 8.06 0.46
C PRO A 66 9.30 8.48 -0.88
#